data_AF-A0A1N7RT01-F1
#
_entry.id   AF-A0A1N7RT01-F1
#
_cell.length_a   1.000
_cell.length_b   1.000
_cell.length_c   1.000
_cell.angle_alpha   90.00
_cell.angle_beta   90.00
_cell.angle_gamma   90.00
#
_symmetry.space_group_name_H-M   'P 1'
#
loop_
_entity.id
_entity.type
_entity.pdbx_description
1 polymer ?
#
loop_
_entity_poly.entity_id
_entity_poly.type
_entity_poly.pdbx_seq_one_letter_code
_entity_poly.pdbx_strand_id
1 'polypeptide(L)'
;MKTLNPDVASVLKRLHYPLDVTLRRVLVDVLRAKPAKPRRNDGGTRLSVDHSTVHRWAFKLLPVLEKAFRRHKRPVCQSSRVDETYITVNGQWKYLYHAVDKASNTIDFLLRAHRDKTAAWRHFEKSIAQNGEPETVTIDKSGANMAALEAINAERETPIKIWQTKYLNNIIEQGHRAIKRRARPMLGFKNFLYARIMLGGIKVAHMIAKGQMKDNGVRQTFAHAAFLSGSECCLSRWPPLIPTDLIHPTGDSNTVPRISILASCAATATLMLGATGAQAATWSASSPATWSASSPATSSCSSTNLFASWTYGSYTFNNDVWSPCSNVAAGAQTIWANTDHDWGVTSDQPDTSGIKSYPHIGYSPNKTISSLSTLTAVVSATTPSSGAWESTFDIWAGSKAHEIMLWLNYTGTSAGCGNVKPISYNWTSDGCAIPLHSNVSLSGGTWNVYVGSNGSNMVYSFLRTTKTDNTTIDVLAFMKYLKSLNYFDDVMISDVQYGFEITSSSGGLSFAAKNFAITAE
;
A
#
# COMPACT_ATOMS: atom_id res chain seq x y z
N MET A 1 -25.98 -14.01 8.05
CA MET A 1 -24.75 -14.14 8.87
C MET A 1 -24.25 -15.58 8.80
N LYS A 2 -22.95 -15.83 8.71
CA LYS A 2 -22.37 -17.18 8.93
C LYS A 2 -21.81 -17.28 10.36
N THR A 3 -22.09 -18.39 11.04
CA THR A 3 -21.72 -18.60 12.44
C THR A 3 -20.21 -18.80 12.63
N LEU A 4 -19.68 -18.30 13.74
CA LEU A 4 -18.27 -18.45 14.08
C LEU A 4 -17.92 -19.92 14.37
N ASN A 5 -16.68 -20.29 14.06
CA ASN A 5 -16.12 -21.61 14.38
C ASN A 5 -16.17 -21.86 15.91
N PRO A 6 -16.65 -23.02 16.38
CA PRO A 6 -16.85 -23.28 17.81
C PRO A 6 -15.58 -23.18 18.68
N ASP A 7 -14.43 -23.67 18.19
CA ASP A 7 -13.13 -23.55 18.90
C ASP A 7 -12.87 -22.07 19.22
N VAL A 8 -13.06 -21.20 18.23
CA VAL A 8 -12.82 -19.76 18.36
C VAL A 8 -13.88 -19.11 19.26
N ALA A 9 -15.17 -19.39 19.05
CA ALA A 9 -16.26 -18.83 19.84
C ALA A 9 -16.14 -19.16 21.35
N SER A 10 -15.67 -20.36 21.70
CA SER A 10 -15.47 -20.78 23.09
C SER A 10 -14.37 -19.98 23.81
N VAL A 11 -13.27 -19.65 23.12
CA VAL A 11 -12.18 -18.82 23.64
C VAL A 11 -12.63 -17.36 23.80
N LEU A 12 -13.47 -16.87 22.89
CA LEU A 12 -13.94 -15.49 22.86
C LEU A 12 -14.99 -15.17 23.92
N LYS A 13 -15.87 -16.12 24.29
CA LYS A 13 -16.83 -15.95 25.40
C LYS A 13 -16.18 -15.59 26.75
N ARG A 14 -14.85 -15.71 26.89
CA ARG A 14 -14.07 -15.37 28.09
C ARG A 14 -13.27 -14.06 27.97
N LEU A 15 -13.58 -13.20 26.99
CA LEU A 15 -12.96 -11.89 26.81
C LEU A 15 -14.04 -10.79 26.88
N HIS A 16 -13.91 -9.85 27.84
CA HIS A 16 -14.85 -8.73 28.05
C HIS A 16 -14.81 -7.63 26.96
N TYR A 17 -14.32 -7.95 25.76
CA TYR A 17 -14.08 -7.00 24.68
C TYR A 17 -14.54 -7.59 23.34
N PRO A 18 -15.11 -6.78 22.43
CA PRO A 18 -15.49 -7.23 21.10
C PRO A 18 -14.35 -7.91 20.32
N LEU A 19 -14.72 -8.88 19.49
CA LEU A 19 -13.78 -9.72 18.72
C LEU A 19 -12.89 -8.90 17.80
N ASP A 20 -13.49 -7.95 17.08
CA ASP A 20 -12.83 -7.02 16.16
C ASP A 20 -11.78 -6.17 16.90
N VAL A 21 -12.11 -5.59 18.06
CA VAL A 21 -11.17 -4.84 18.92
C VAL A 21 -10.00 -5.74 19.36
N THR A 22 -10.32 -6.96 19.79
CA THR A 22 -9.35 -7.95 20.27
C THR A 22 -8.36 -8.34 19.16
N LEU A 23 -8.87 -8.68 17.97
CA LEU A 23 -8.06 -9.02 16.79
C LEU A 23 -7.25 -7.81 16.30
N ARG A 24 -7.87 -6.63 16.21
CA ARG A 24 -7.24 -5.40 15.72
C ARG A 24 -6.04 -5.01 16.58
N ARG A 25 -6.12 -5.10 17.91
CA ARG A 25 -4.98 -4.79 18.80
C ARG A 25 -3.88 -5.86 18.73
N VAL A 26 -4.20 -7.15 18.63
CA VAL A 26 -3.18 -8.19 18.39
C VAL A 26 -2.46 -7.98 17.05
N LEU A 27 -3.18 -7.63 15.99
CA LEU A 27 -2.59 -7.37 14.67
C LEU A 27 -1.74 -6.09 14.64
N VAL A 28 -2.26 -4.98 15.19
CA VAL A 28 -1.62 -3.66 15.10
C VAL A 28 -0.47 -3.49 16.09
N ASP A 29 -0.56 -4.05 17.30
CA ASP A 29 0.41 -3.76 18.35
C ASP A 29 1.45 -4.90 18.51
N VAL A 30 1.09 -6.15 18.16
CA VAL A 30 1.96 -7.34 18.36
C VAL A 30 2.62 -7.82 17.07
N LEU A 31 1.89 -7.84 15.94
CA LEU A 31 2.42 -8.35 14.66
C LEU A 31 3.04 -7.27 13.76
N ARG A 32 2.67 -5.99 13.95
CA ARG A 32 3.23 -4.84 13.19
C ARG A 32 4.42 -4.16 13.88
N ALA A 33 4.54 -4.24 15.21
CA ALA A 33 5.71 -3.82 16.00
C ALA A 33 6.26 -2.40 15.72
N LYS A 34 5.46 -1.36 16.02
CA LYS A 34 6.00 -0.03 16.37
C LYS A 34 6.26 0.02 17.89
N PRO A 35 7.30 0.73 18.40
CA PRO A 35 7.55 0.85 19.83
C PRO A 35 6.40 1.57 20.55
N ALA A 36 6.17 1.23 21.82
CA ALA A 36 5.09 1.77 22.63
C ALA A 36 5.34 3.23 23.05
N LYS A 37 5.03 4.19 22.17
CA LYS A 37 4.74 5.57 22.57
C LYS A 37 3.28 5.69 23.03
N PRO A 38 2.94 6.59 23.98
CA PRO A 38 1.56 6.84 24.38
C PRO A 38 0.74 7.38 23.20
N ARG A 39 -0.23 6.60 22.70
CA ARG A 39 -1.15 7.06 21.64
C ARG A 39 -2.14 8.06 22.23
N ARG A 40 -2.20 9.27 21.65
CA ARG A 40 -3.30 10.22 21.87
C ARG A 40 -4.45 9.92 20.90
N ASN A 41 -5.62 9.70 21.49
CA ASN A 41 -6.99 9.75 20.97
C ASN A 41 -7.19 9.61 19.44
N ASP A 42 -7.31 8.37 18.94
CA ASP A 42 -8.11 8.10 17.74
C ASP A 42 -9.63 8.19 18.08
N GLY A 43 -10.38 8.99 17.31
CA GLY A 43 -11.77 9.40 17.60
C GLY A 43 -12.86 8.33 17.49
N GLY A 44 -12.51 7.04 17.58
CA GLY A 44 -13.45 5.92 17.58
C GLY A 44 -13.33 5.13 18.88
N THR A 45 -14.29 5.32 19.78
CA THR A 45 -14.50 4.60 21.06
C THR A 45 -13.20 4.15 21.75
N ARG A 46 -12.54 5.08 22.46
CA ARG A 46 -11.20 4.98 23.08
C ARG A 46 -11.08 3.87 24.14
N LEU A 47 -11.09 2.61 23.72
CA LEU A 47 -10.77 1.46 24.56
C LEU A 47 -9.25 1.39 24.78
N SER A 48 -8.82 2.01 25.88
CA SER A 48 -7.44 1.97 26.38
C SER A 48 -7.12 0.59 26.96
N VAL A 49 -6.78 -0.36 26.09
CA VAL A 49 -6.40 -1.73 26.48
C VAL A 49 -4.94 -1.76 26.93
N ASP A 50 -4.71 -2.25 28.16
CA ASP A 50 -3.38 -2.47 28.71
C ASP A 50 -2.53 -3.44 27.84
N HIS A 51 -1.23 -3.17 27.75
CA HIS A 51 -0.28 -3.98 26.99
C HIS A 51 -0.20 -5.44 27.47
N SER A 52 -0.34 -5.72 28.77
CA SER A 52 -0.40 -7.11 29.25
C SER A 52 -1.68 -7.82 28.78
N THR A 53 -2.78 -7.09 28.62
CA THR A 53 -4.05 -7.61 28.10
C THR A 53 -3.94 -7.95 26.61
N VAL A 54 -3.36 -7.07 25.79
CA VAL A 54 -3.08 -7.38 24.36
C VAL A 54 -2.10 -8.57 24.22
N HIS A 55 -1.09 -8.67 25.08
CA HIS A 55 -0.19 -9.82 25.12
C HIS A 55 -0.91 -11.14 25.49
N ARG A 56 -1.80 -11.12 26.48
CA ARG A 56 -2.67 -12.27 26.84
C ARG A 56 -3.59 -12.67 25.68
N TRP A 57 -4.09 -11.71 24.89
CA TRP A 57 -4.88 -12.00 23.69
C TRP A 57 -4.05 -12.63 22.58
N ALA A 58 -2.85 -12.10 22.30
CA ALA A 58 -1.95 -12.67 21.30
C ALA A 58 -1.58 -14.12 21.62
N PHE A 59 -1.28 -14.42 22.88
CA PHE A 59 -0.99 -15.78 23.35
C PHE A 59 -2.13 -16.77 23.07
N LYS A 60 -3.39 -16.33 23.21
CA LYS A 60 -4.59 -17.16 22.95
C LYS A 60 -4.93 -17.25 21.46
N LEU A 61 -4.80 -16.15 20.71
CA LEU A 61 -5.30 -16.05 19.33
C LEU A 61 -4.29 -16.52 18.28
N LEU A 62 -3.00 -16.21 18.42
CA LEU A 62 -2.00 -16.55 17.40
C LEU A 62 -1.90 -18.07 17.09
N PRO A 63 -1.98 -19.00 18.07
CA PRO A 63 -2.00 -20.44 17.77
C PRO A 63 -3.24 -20.89 17.00
N VAL A 64 -4.39 -20.26 17.29
CA VAL A 64 -5.67 -20.56 16.62
C VAL A 64 -5.66 -20.01 15.19
N LEU A 65 -5.13 -18.81 14.99
CA LEU A 65 -4.91 -18.21 13.67
C LEU A 65 -3.91 -19.03 12.84
N GLU A 66 -2.84 -19.55 13.43
CA GLU A 66 -1.90 -20.44 12.73
C GLU A 66 -2.57 -21.77 12.31
N LYS A 67 -3.32 -22.42 13.21
CA LYS A 67 -4.09 -23.64 12.90
C LYS A 67 -5.15 -23.41 11.82
N ALA A 68 -5.81 -22.24 11.82
CA ALA A 68 -6.79 -21.86 10.81
C ALA A 68 -6.14 -21.53 9.45
N PHE A 69 -5.01 -20.81 9.45
CA PHE A 69 -4.26 -20.47 8.24
C PHE A 69 -3.71 -21.74 7.56
N ARG A 70 -3.10 -22.66 8.31
CA ARG A 70 -2.52 -23.90 7.74
C ARG A 70 -3.54 -24.74 6.97
N ARG A 71 -4.81 -24.79 7.40
CA ARG A 71 -5.91 -25.45 6.65
C ARG A 71 -6.22 -24.78 5.30
N HIS A 72 -6.01 -23.47 5.19
CA HIS A 72 -6.28 -22.66 4.01
C HIS A 72 -4.99 -22.29 3.26
N LYS A 73 -3.85 -22.88 3.58
CA LYS A 73 -2.59 -22.57 2.91
C LYS A 73 -2.63 -23.05 1.45
N ARG A 74 -2.09 -22.24 0.53
CA ARG A 74 -1.81 -22.69 -0.85
C ARG A 74 -0.69 -23.74 -0.84
N PRO A 75 -0.69 -24.70 -1.79
CA PRO A 75 0.46 -25.57 -2.02
C PRO A 75 1.73 -24.76 -2.30
N VAL A 76 2.87 -25.36 -2.00
CA VAL A 76 4.23 -24.82 -2.26
C VAL A 76 4.96 -25.79 -3.19
N CYS A 77 5.98 -25.32 -3.92
CA CYS A 77 6.62 -26.22 -4.89
C CYS A 77 7.56 -27.24 -4.23
N GLN A 78 7.75 -28.39 -4.88
CA GLN A 78 8.58 -29.51 -4.40
C GLN A 78 10.10 -29.26 -4.39
N SER A 79 10.54 -28.01 -4.58
CA SER A 79 11.94 -27.60 -4.49
C SER A 79 12.11 -26.58 -3.37
N SER A 80 12.79 -27.00 -2.31
CA SER A 80 12.95 -26.21 -1.09
C SER A 80 14.39 -25.71 -0.90
N ARG A 81 14.54 -24.67 -0.08
CA ARG A 81 15.80 -24.27 0.57
C ARG A 81 15.55 -24.24 2.07
N VAL A 82 16.44 -24.87 2.85
CA VAL A 82 16.29 -25.06 4.30
C VAL A 82 17.57 -24.66 5.02
N ASP A 83 17.43 -23.78 6.01
CA ASP A 83 18.50 -23.17 6.79
C ASP A 83 17.93 -22.74 8.16
N GLU A 84 18.80 -22.44 9.10
CA GLU A 84 18.43 -22.04 10.45
C GLU A 84 18.98 -20.65 10.83
N THR A 85 18.27 -19.94 11.69
CA THR A 85 18.67 -18.58 12.04
C THR A 85 18.51 -18.27 13.52
N TYR A 86 19.48 -17.53 14.05
CA TYR A 86 19.58 -17.17 15.46
C TYR A 86 18.50 -16.18 15.87
N ILE A 87 17.77 -16.52 16.94
CA ILE A 87 16.81 -15.67 17.66
C ILE A 87 17.15 -15.69 19.15
N THR A 88 17.17 -14.53 19.81
CA THR A 88 17.45 -14.44 21.25
C THR A 88 16.20 -14.78 22.08
N VAL A 89 16.35 -15.72 23.01
CA VAL A 89 15.33 -16.14 23.98
C VAL A 89 15.96 -16.29 25.36
N ASN A 90 15.45 -15.55 26.33
CA ASN A 90 15.96 -15.43 27.70
C ASN A 90 17.48 -15.18 27.76
N GLY A 91 17.96 -14.19 26.99
CA GLY A 91 19.38 -13.84 26.86
C GLY A 91 20.21 -14.81 26.01
N GLN A 92 19.75 -16.05 25.80
CA GLN A 92 20.48 -17.06 25.04
C GLN A 92 20.06 -17.09 23.56
N TRP A 93 20.98 -17.44 22.67
CA TRP A 93 20.63 -17.76 21.29
C TRP A 93 19.88 -19.09 21.20
N LYS A 94 18.85 -19.12 20.35
CA LYS A 94 18.06 -20.30 19.96
C LYS A 94 17.88 -20.31 18.44
N TYR A 95 17.52 -21.47 17.90
CA TYR A 95 17.56 -21.74 16.46
C TYR A 95 16.15 -21.76 15.89
N LEU A 96 15.85 -20.80 15.00
CA LEU A 96 14.64 -20.82 14.19
C LEU A 96 14.98 -21.47 12.84
N TYR A 97 14.64 -22.74 12.71
CA TYR A 97 14.67 -23.45 11.45
C TYR A 97 13.57 -22.92 10.52
N HIS A 98 13.85 -22.88 9.23
CA HIS A 98 13.00 -22.27 8.24
C HIS A 98 13.15 -22.98 6.89
N ALA A 99 12.04 -23.13 6.16
CA ALA A 99 12.00 -23.72 4.84
C ALA A 99 11.24 -22.80 3.88
N VAL A 100 11.81 -22.57 2.69
CA VAL A 100 11.19 -21.77 1.61
C VAL A 100 11.24 -22.50 0.27
N ASP A 101 10.29 -22.24 -0.61
CA ASP A 101 10.24 -22.85 -1.95
C ASP A 101 11.01 -22.01 -3.00
N LYS A 102 11.09 -22.50 -4.25
CA LYS A 102 11.79 -21.81 -5.34
C LYS A 102 11.19 -20.43 -5.68
N ALA A 103 9.93 -20.18 -5.32
CA ALA A 103 9.22 -18.92 -5.50
C ALA A 103 9.25 -18.03 -4.23
N SER A 104 10.11 -18.36 -3.26
CA SER A 104 10.23 -17.66 -1.97
C SER A 104 8.98 -17.74 -1.07
N ASN A 105 8.07 -18.69 -1.30
CA ASN A 105 6.98 -18.98 -0.36
C ASN A 105 7.56 -19.63 0.91
N THR A 106 6.92 -19.44 2.07
CA THR A 106 7.36 -20.15 3.29
C THR A 106 6.71 -21.53 3.28
N ILE A 107 7.52 -22.59 3.26
CA ILE A 107 7.04 -23.97 3.39
C ILE A 107 6.65 -24.18 4.85
N ASP A 108 7.61 -24.01 5.78
CA ASP A 108 7.35 -24.05 7.21
C ASP A 108 8.48 -23.38 8.05
N PHE A 109 8.33 -23.39 9.37
CA PHE A 109 9.31 -22.91 10.35
C PHE A 109 9.20 -23.68 11.67
N LEU A 110 10.30 -23.78 12.43
CA LEU A 110 10.32 -24.41 13.75
C LEU A 110 11.37 -23.78 14.67
N LEU A 111 10.94 -23.25 15.82
CA LEU A 111 11.86 -22.80 16.87
C LEU A 111 12.33 -23.99 17.71
N ARG A 112 13.65 -24.14 17.88
CA ARG A 112 14.33 -25.21 18.63
C ARG A 112 15.39 -24.62 19.56
N ALA A 113 15.65 -25.30 20.67
CA ALA A 113 16.60 -24.83 21.68
C ALA A 113 18.07 -25.09 21.33
N HIS A 114 18.32 -26.07 20.45
CA HIS A 114 19.63 -26.58 20.03
C HIS A 114 19.65 -26.74 18.49
N ARG A 115 20.86 -26.85 17.92
CA ARG A 115 21.11 -27.09 16.49
C ARG A 115 21.65 -28.51 16.33
N ASP A 116 20.74 -29.47 16.25
CA ASP A 116 21.05 -30.91 16.24
C ASP A 116 20.20 -31.66 15.20
N LYS A 117 20.56 -32.92 14.93
CA LYS A 117 19.83 -33.79 13.99
C LYS A 117 18.35 -33.93 14.36
N THR A 118 18.02 -34.07 15.64
CA THR A 118 16.64 -34.22 16.14
C THR A 118 15.81 -32.94 15.96
N ALA A 119 16.45 -31.78 16.02
CA ALA A 119 15.84 -30.47 15.78
C ALA A 119 15.57 -30.23 14.29
N ALA A 120 16.50 -30.62 13.41
CA ALA A 120 16.34 -30.59 11.96
C ALA A 120 15.31 -31.62 11.46
N TRP A 121 15.40 -32.87 11.92
CA TRP A 121 14.45 -33.95 11.64
C TRP A 121 13.00 -33.51 11.91
N ARG A 122 12.73 -32.99 13.12
CA ARG A 122 11.41 -32.48 13.50
C ARG A 122 10.95 -31.27 12.69
N HIS A 123 11.86 -30.54 12.05
CA HIS A 123 11.46 -29.50 11.09
C HIS A 123 11.03 -30.12 9.76
N PHE A 124 11.78 -31.10 9.24
CA PHE A 124 11.43 -31.82 8.02
C PHE A 124 10.13 -32.62 8.16
N GLU A 125 9.94 -33.41 9.24
CA GLU A 125 8.66 -34.09 9.55
C GLU A 125 7.48 -33.11 9.49
N LYS A 126 7.57 -32.02 10.24
CA LYS A 126 6.52 -30.99 10.36
C LYS A 126 6.27 -30.27 9.04
N SER A 127 7.32 -30.10 8.23
CA SER A 127 7.24 -29.52 6.88
C SER A 127 6.53 -30.47 5.92
N ILE A 128 6.95 -31.73 5.84
CA ILE A 128 6.43 -32.76 4.93
C ILE A 128 4.96 -33.06 5.25
N ALA A 129 4.64 -33.35 6.52
CA ALA A 129 3.29 -33.66 6.99
C ALA A 129 2.26 -32.50 6.83
N GLN A 130 2.70 -31.32 6.39
CA GLN A 130 1.84 -30.14 6.20
C GLN A 130 1.89 -29.53 4.79
N ASN A 131 2.82 -29.96 3.94
CA ASN A 131 3.03 -29.41 2.59
C ASN A 131 3.16 -30.47 1.50
N GLY A 132 3.25 -31.75 1.85
CA GLY A 132 3.69 -32.81 0.94
C GLY A 132 5.21 -32.90 0.84
N GLU A 133 5.67 -33.84 0.03
CA GLU A 133 7.09 -34.24 -0.01
C GLU A 133 7.88 -33.40 -1.02
N PRO A 134 9.07 -32.89 -0.65
CA PRO A 134 9.96 -32.21 -1.60
C PRO A 134 10.74 -33.23 -2.43
N GLU A 135 10.87 -32.97 -3.73
CA GLU A 135 11.76 -33.70 -4.63
C GLU A 135 13.22 -33.26 -4.43
N THR A 136 13.44 -31.96 -4.17
CA THR A 136 14.75 -31.36 -3.93
C THR A 136 14.76 -30.52 -2.65
N VAL A 137 15.83 -30.67 -1.86
CA VAL A 137 16.11 -29.84 -0.68
C VAL A 137 17.52 -29.27 -0.81
N THR A 138 17.62 -27.95 -1.00
CA THR A 138 18.91 -27.26 -0.84
C THR A 138 19.16 -26.91 0.62
N ILE A 139 20.37 -27.16 1.10
CA ILE A 139 20.85 -26.73 2.41
C ILE A 139 22.17 -25.97 2.27
N ASP A 140 22.54 -25.19 3.29
CA ASP A 140 23.94 -24.77 3.46
C ASP A 140 24.80 -25.90 4.04
N LYS A 141 26.02 -25.61 4.51
CA LYS A 141 26.94 -26.56 5.16
C LYS A 141 26.48 -26.96 6.57
N SER A 142 25.18 -27.06 6.80
CA SER A 142 24.57 -27.47 8.07
C SER A 142 24.53 -29.00 8.18
N GLY A 143 25.54 -29.58 8.84
CA GLY A 143 25.61 -31.02 9.10
C GLY A 143 24.40 -31.57 9.87
N ALA A 144 23.73 -30.74 10.68
CA ALA A 144 22.48 -31.11 11.34
C ALA A 144 21.32 -31.35 10.35
N ASN A 145 21.23 -30.53 9.29
CA ASN A 145 20.22 -30.71 8.24
C ASN A 145 20.58 -31.88 7.31
N MET A 146 21.87 -32.05 6.98
CA MET A 146 22.35 -33.19 6.19
C MET A 146 22.03 -34.52 6.91
N ALA A 147 22.48 -34.69 8.15
CA ALA A 147 22.30 -35.92 8.91
C ALA A 147 20.82 -36.23 9.24
N ALA A 148 19.93 -35.25 9.14
CA ALA A 148 18.49 -35.46 9.19
C ALA A 148 17.94 -35.94 7.83
N LEU A 149 18.28 -35.27 6.72
CA LEU A 149 17.85 -35.65 5.36
C LEU A 149 18.36 -37.04 4.95
N GLU A 150 19.61 -37.38 5.27
CA GLU A 150 20.19 -38.71 5.02
C GLU A 150 19.37 -39.82 5.67
N ALA A 151 18.96 -39.64 6.92
CA ALA A 151 18.17 -40.65 7.63
C ALA A 151 16.68 -40.62 7.21
N ILE A 152 16.14 -39.47 6.80
CA ILE A 152 14.80 -39.40 6.19
C ILE A 152 14.79 -40.17 4.86
N ASN A 153 15.90 -40.12 4.10
CA ASN A 153 16.08 -40.88 2.87
C ASN A 153 16.31 -42.38 3.09
N ALA A 154 16.88 -42.78 4.23
CA ALA A 154 17.07 -44.19 4.56
C ALA A 154 15.74 -44.96 4.76
N GLU A 155 14.65 -44.24 5.05
CA GLU A 155 13.29 -44.79 5.23
C GLU A 155 12.42 -44.63 3.96
N ARG A 156 13.01 -44.29 2.79
CA ARG A 156 12.29 -43.93 1.56
C ARG A 156 12.68 -44.78 0.35
N GLU A 157 11.66 -45.27 -0.35
CA GLU A 157 11.80 -45.86 -1.70
C GLU A 157 12.30 -44.86 -2.74
N THR A 158 11.88 -43.59 -2.63
CA THR A 158 12.35 -42.48 -3.48
C THR A 158 13.09 -41.42 -2.64
N PRO A 159 14.44 -41.39 -2.66
CA PRO A 159 15.22 -40.42 -1.91
C PRO A 159 15.03 -38.97 -2.37
N ILE A 160 14.92 -38.06 -1.40
CA ILE A 160 14.91 -36.61 -1.61
C ILE A 160 16.31 -36.17 -2.08
N LYS A 161 16.39 -35.44 -3.19
CA LYS A 161 17.66 -34.96 -3.76
C LYS A 161 18.23 -33.82 -2.92
N ILE A 162 19.34 -34.06 -2.21
CA ILE A 162 20.01 -33.07 -1.36
C ILE A 162 21.01 -32.24 -2.16
N TRP A 163 20.93 -30.91 -2.07
CA TRP A 163 21.78 -29.97 -2.82
C TRP A 163 22.52 -29.02 -1.86
N GLN A 164 23.78 -28.67 -2.16
CA GLN A 164 24.60 -27.74 -1.36
C GLN A 164 25.13 -26.54 -2.18
N THR A 165 24.21 -25.85 -2.88
CA THR A 165 24.56 -24.76 -3.80
C THR A 165 24.42 -23.39 -3.14
N LYS A 166 25.55 -22.76 -2.75
CA LYS A 166 25.62 -21.45 -2.07
C LYS A 166 24.66 -20.39 -2.64
N TYR A 167 24.62 -20.23 -3.97
CA TYR A 167 23.81 -19.21 -4.64
C TYR A 167 22.29 -19.37 -4.44
N LEU A 168 21.79 -20.59 -4.21
CA LEU A 168 20.36 -20.84 -3.98
C LEU A 168 19.94 -20.43 -2.55
N ASN A 169 20.89 -20.39 -1.59
CA ASN A 169 20.62 -20.02 -0.20
C ASN A 169 20.30 -18.51 -0.04
N ASN A 170 20.63 -17.68 -1.04
CA ASN A 170 20.24 -16.26 -1.09
C ASN A 170 18.74 -16.04 -0.88
N ILE A 171 17.89 -16.96 -1.33
CA ILE A 171 16.43 -16.90 -1.18
C ILE A 171 16.01 -17.07 0.28
N ILE A 172 16.59 -18.03 1.00
CA ILE A 172 16.26 -18.25 2.42
C ILE A 172 16.87 -17.18 3.32
N GLU A 173 18.05 -16.64 2.98
CA GLU A 173 18.60 -15.45 3.65
C GLU A 173 17.64 -14.26 3.63
N GLN A 174 17.02 -13.95 2.48
CA GLN A 174 16.03 -12.88 2.38
C GLN A 174 14.83 -13.16 3.30
N GLY A 175 14.39 -14.42 3.36
CA GLY A 175 13.39 -14.88 4.34
C GLY A 175 13.82 -14.66 5.80
N HIS A 176 15.10 -14.86 6.14
CA HIS A 176 15.66 -14.58 7.46
C HIS A 176 15.71 -13.07 7.78
N ARG A 177 16.00 -12.22 6.79
CA ARG A 177 15.99 -10.75 6.94
C ARG A 177 14.60 -10.24 7.35
N ALA A 178 13.52 -10.77 6.75
CA ALA A 178 12.14 -10.41 7.08
C ALA A 178 11.76 -10.73 8.54
N ILE A 179 12.12 -11.92 9.04
CA ILE A 179 11.84 -12.33 10.43
C ILE A 179 12.65 -11.47 11.41
N LYS A 180 13.96 -11.31 11.16
CA LYS A 180 14.86 -10.54 12.04
C LYS A 180 14.45 -9.07 12.13
N ARG A 181 13.89 -8.49 11.06
CA ARG A 181 13.33 -7.12 11.08
C ARG A 181 12.17 -6.95 12.09
N ARG A 182 11.34 -7.98 12.28
CA ARG A 182 10.23 -7.97 13.26
C ARG A 182 10.66 -8.39 14.68
N ALA A 183 11.62 -9.31 14.80
CA ALA A 183 12.06 -9.82 16.10
C ALA A 183 13.08 -8.91 16.83
N ARG A 184 13.95 -8.19 16.11
CA ARG A 184 14.97 -7.32 16.72
C ARG A 184 14.39 -6.21 17.62
N PRO A 185 13.33 -5.46 17.23
CA PRO A 185 12.72 -4.45 18.10
C PRO A 185 12.10 -4.97 19.39
N MET A 186 11.93 -6.30 19.54
CA MET A 186 11.37 -6.93 20.74
C MET A 186 12.43 -7.19 21.83
N LEU A 187 13.70 -6.81 21.62
CA LEU A 187 14.82 -6.91 22.57
C LEU A 187 15.05 -8.34 23.13
N GLY A 188 14.67 -9.36 22.35
CA GLY A 188 14.75 -10.77 22.74
C GLY A 188 13.58 -11.24 23.59
N PHE A 189 12.98 -12.39 23.22
CA PHE A 189 11.85 -12.96 23.95
C PHE A 189 12.26 -13.42 25.34
N LYS A 190 11.44 -13.23 26.38
CA LYS A 190 11.77 -13.69 27.75
C LYS A 190 11.47 -15.17 28.02
N ASN A 191 10.68 -15.84 27.19
CA ASN A 191 10.30 -17.25 27.36
C ASN A 191 10.16 -17.97 26.01
N PHE A 192 10.53 -19.26 25.98
CA PHE A 192 10.55 -20.07 24.75
C PHE A 192 9.15 -20.36 24.17
N LEU A 193 8.14 -20.57 25.01
CA LEU A 193 6.76 -20.78 24.56
C LEU A 193 6.18 -19.50 23.95
N TYR A 194 6.44 -18.34 24.57
CA TYR A 194 6.08 -17.03 24.01
C TYR A 194 6.81 -16.77 22.70
N ALA A 195 8.13 -17.02 22.62
CA ALA A 195 8.91 -16.90 21.39
C ALA A 195 8.31 -17.74 20.24
N ARG A 196 7.97 -19.01 20.50
CA ARG A 196 7.36 -19.90 19.50
C ARG A 196 6.03 -19.36 18.95
N ILE A 197 5.13 -18.92 19.84
CA ILE A 197 3.79 -18.44 19.46
C ILE A 197 3.86 -17.09 18.74
N MET A 198 4.72 -16.18 19.21
CA MET A 198 4.96 -14.88 18.59
C MET A 198 5.56 -15.02 17.19
N LEU A 199 6.59 -15.85 17.02
CA LEU A 199 7.17 -16.14 15.71
C LEU A 199 6.17 -16.83 14.79
N GLY A 200 5.30 -17.70 15.32
CA GLY A 200 4.19 -18.29 14.58
C GLY A 200 3.24 -17.24 14.01
N GLY A 201 2.75 -16.32 14.84
CA GLY A 201 1.92 -15.20 14.39
C GLY A 201 2.60 -14.28 13.37
N ILE A 202 3.87 -13.92 13.59
CA ILE A 202 4.67 -13.11 12.66
C ILE A 202 4.82 -13.83 11.31
N LYS A 203 4.99 -15.16 11.33
CA LYS A 203 5.09 -15.97 10.11
C LYS A 203 3.75 -16.13 9.39
N VAL A 204 2.64 -16.30 10.09
CA VAL A 204 1.30 -16.32 9.50
C VAL A 204 1.03 -15.00 8.77
N ALA A 205 1.27 -13.86 9.41
CA ALA A 205 1.13 -12.55 8.77
C ALA A 205 2.05 -12.39 7.54
N HIS A 206 3.29 -12.89 7.60
CA HIS A 206 4.21 -12.84 6.45
C HIS A 206 3.83 -13.80 5.30
N MET A 207 3.11 -14.89 5.57
CA MET A 207 2.59 -15.80 4.53
C MET A 207 1.31 -15.25 3.89
N ILE A 208 0.43 -14.62 4.68
CA ILE A 208 -0.74 -13.90 4.16
C ILE A 208 -0.29 -12.74 3.26
N ALA A 209 0.72 -11.96 3.66
CA ALA A 209 1.34 -10.89 2.87
C ALA A 209 2.07 -11.36 1.58
N LYS A 210 1.96 -12.64 1.22
CA LYS A 210 2.55 -13.28 0.03
C LYS A 210 1.51 -14.11 -0.72
N GLY A 211 0.21 -13.83 -0.56
CA GLY A 211 -0.87 -14.56 -1.21
C GLY A 211 -0.99 -16.05 -0.85
N GLN A 212 -0.25 -16.58 0.14
CA GLN A 212 -0.20 -18.02 0.44
C GLN A 212 -1.48 -18.57 1.12
N MET A 213 -2.58 -17.81 1.12
CA MET A 213 -3.90 -18.27 1.53
C MET A 213 -4.78 -18.55 0.29
N LYS A 214 -5.50 -19.66 0.33
CA LYS A 214 -6.57 -20.00 -0.62
C LYS A 214 -7.76 -19.05 -0.39
N ASP A 215 -8.34 -18.55 -1.47
CA ASP A 215 -9.68 -17.97 -1.44
C ASP A 215 -10.70 -19.09 -1.70
N ASN A 216 -11.82 -19.05 -0.99
CA ASN A 216 -12.88 -20.05 -1.01
C ASN A 216 -14.20 -19.49 -1.60
N GLY A 217 -14.17 -18.34 -2.28
CA GLY A 217 -15.31 -17.77 -3.03
C GLY A 217 -16.47 -17.21 -2.19
N VAL A 218 -16.46 -17.48 -0.88
CA VAL A 218 -17.40 -16.86 0.07
C VAL A 218 -16.90 -15.48 0.46
N ARG A 219 -17.64 -14.43 0.06
CA ARG A 219 -17.47 -13.09 0.62
C ARG A 219 -17.64 -13.14 2.16
N GLN A 220 -16.50 -13.05 2.85
CA GLN A 220 -16.25 -12.34 4.12
C GLN A 220 -16.02 -13.11 5.45
N THR A 221 -15.04 -12.59 6.21
CA THR A 221 -14.56 -12.95 7.58
C THR A 221 -13.88 -14.33 7.75
N PHE A 222 -12.87 -14.51 8.61
CA PHE A 222 -13.00 -14.45 10.08
C PHE A 222 -12.31 -13.25 10.76
N ALA A 223 -11.18 -12.81 10.20
CA ALA A 223 -10.50 -11.55 10.54
C ALA A 223 -10.22 -10.72 9.26
N HIS A 224 -10.95 -11.03 8.18
CA HIS A 224 -10.70 -10.56 6.81
C HIS A 224 -9.27 -10.74 6.32
N ALA A 225 -8.84 -12.01 6.21
CA ALA A 225 -7.43 -12.37 6.04
C ALA A 225 -6.49 -11.80 7.12
N ALA A 226 -7.02 -11.37 8.27
CA ALA A 226 -6.25 -10.84 9.40
C ALA A 226 -5.40 -9.62 9.02
N PHE A 227 -6.06 -8.58 8.48
CA PHE A 227 -5.46 -7.37 7.89
C PHE A 227 -4.79 -7.65 6.54
N LEU A 228 -5.00 -6.78 5.54
CA LEU A 228 -4.14 -6.71 4.35
C LEU A 228 -2.70 -6.44 4.81
N SER A 229 -1.88 -7.48 4.92
CA SER A 229 -0.62 -7.48 5.67
C SER A 229 0.57 -6.86 4.89
N GLY A 230 0.23 -5.90 4.03
CA GLY A 230 0.98 -5.39 2.89
C GLY A 230 0.01 -5.27 1.71
N SER A 231 0.23 -4.28 0.86
CA SER A 231 -0.43 -4.13 -0.44
C SER A 231 -0.10 -5.33 -1.34
N GLU A 232 -1.11 -6.03 -1.87
CA GLU A 232 -0.89 -7.11 -2.85
C GLU A 232 -0.78 -6.55 -4.28
N CYS A 233 0.44 -6.13 -4.63
CA CYS A 233 0.84 -5.69 -5.95
C CYS A 233 1.92 -6.62 -6.53
N CYS A 234 1.83 -6.89 -7.86
CA CYS A 234 2.72 -7.68 -8.75
C CYS A 234 2.35 -9.14 -9.09
N LEU A 235 2.73 -9.52 -10.33
CA LEU A 235 2.84 -10.87 -10.95
C LEU A 235 1.62 -11.54 -11.63
N SER A 236 1.18 -10.95 -12.76
CA SER A 236 0.92 -11.61 -14.07
C SER A 236 -0.08 -12.79 -14.25
N ARG A 237 -0.71 -13.04 -15.42
CA ARG A 237 -1.00 -12.30 -16.68
C ARG A 237 -1.61 -13.34 -17.67
N TRP A 238 -2.79 -13.05 -18.25
CA TRP A 238 -3.34 -13.60 -19.52
C TRP A 238 -4.09 -14.97 -19.55
N PRO A 239 -4.94 -15.22 -20.60
CA PRO A 239 -6.13 -16.10 -20.56
C PRO A 239 -5.99 -17.30 -21.57
N PRO A 240 -6.99 -17.85 -22.33
CA PRO A 240 -8.40 -17.50 -22.68
C PRO A 240 -9.45 -18.26 -21.82
N LEU A 241 -10.78 -18.09 -21.88
CA LEU A 241 -11.73 -18.25 -23.01
C LEU A 241 -12.90 -17.23 -23.02
N ILE A 242 -13.65 -17.24 -24.13
CA ILE A 242 -14.60 -16.23 -24.65
C ILE A 242 -15.83 -17.00 -25.22
N PRO A 243 -17.10 -16.53 -25.18
CA PRO A 243 -17.82 -15.69 -24.23
C PRO A 243 -19.26 -16.27 -23.97
N THR A 244 -20.34 -15.53 -24.33
CA THR A 244 -21.75 -15.92 -24.55
C THR A 244 -22.59 -16.41 -23.34
N ASP A 245 -23.83 -15.93 -23.09
CA ASP A 245 -24.53 -14.78 -23.70
C ASP A 245 -25.84 -14.33 -22.97
N LEU A 246 -26.46 -13.28 -23.52
CA LEU A 246 -27.92 -13.04 -23.68
C LEU A 246 -28.82 -12.48 -22.54
N ILE A 247 -29.49 -11.38 -22.93
CA ILE A 247 -30.88 -10.95 -22.67
C ILE A 247 -31.20 -9.89 -21.58
N HIS A 248 -31.90 -8.87 -22.10
CA HIS A 248 -32.49 -7.66 -21.54
C HIS A 248 -33.75 -7.88 -20.64
N PRO A 249 -34.34 -6.81 -20.07
CA PRO A 249 -35.29 -6.88 -18.94
C PRO A 249 -36.74 -6.44 -19.26
N THR A 250 -37.59 -6.51 -18.23
CA THR A 250 -38.80 -5.70 -17.95
C THR A 250 -38.96 -5.67 -16.40
N GLY A 251 -39.47 -4.66 -15.71
CA GLY A 251 -40.76 -3.95 -15.83
C GLY A 251 -41.67 -4.39 -14.64
N ASP A 252 -42.50 -3.57 -13.99
CA ASP A 252 -42.79 -2.13 -14.11
C ASP A 252 -43.61 -1.64 -12.88
N SER A 253 -43.88 -0.33 -12.74
CA SER A 253 -44.78 0.35 -11.77
C SER A 253 -44.29 0.37 -10.30
N ASN A 254 -44.68 1.28 -9.38
CA ASN A 254 -45.58 2.45 -9.38
C ASN A 254 -45.16 3.38 -8.17
N THR A 255 -45.62 4.61 -7.85
CA THR A 255 -46.76 5.49 -8.21
C THR A 255 -46.37 6.97 -7.91
N VAL A 256 -47.27 7.95 -8.10
CA VAL A 256 -47.16 9.37 -7.65
C VAL A 256 -48.51 9.82 -7.01
N PRO A 257 -48.62 10.89 -6.18
CA PRO A 257 -48.63 12.27 -6.71
C PRO A 257 -48.11 13.43 -5.81
N ARG A 258 -47.56 14.46 -6.48
CA ARG A 258 -47.67 15.93 -6.28
C ARG A 258 -47.76 16.55 -4.86
N ILE A 259 -46.92 17.58 -4.65
CA ILE A 259 -47.33 18.96 -4.31
C ILE A 259 -46.30 19.94 -4.90
N SER A 260 -46.69 21.19 -5.21
CA SER A 260 -45.84 22.17 -5.90
C SER A 260 -46.02 23.58 -5.33
N ILE A 261 -44.91 24.29 -5.08
CA ILE A 261 -44.89 25.72 -4.74
C ILE A 261 -43.78 26.40 -5.55
N LEU A 262 -44.11 27.55 -6.17
CA LEU A 262 -43.17 28.49 -6.78
C LEU A 262 -42.99 29.69 -5.85
N ALA A 263 -41.76 30.19 -5.72
CA ALA A 263 -41.48 31.51 -5.19
C ALA A 263 -40.18 32.06 -5.80
N SER A 264 -40.28 33.18 -6.52
CA SER A 264 -39.17 33.91 -7.11
C SER A 264 -38.87 35.18 -6.31
N CYS A 265 -37.61 35.56 -6.18
CA CYS A 265 -37.27 36.98 -6.00
C CYS A 265 -35.83 37.26 -6.47
N ALA A 266 -35.60 38.45 -7.03
CA ALA A 266 -34.29 38.93 -7.45
C ALA A 266 -34.06 40.34 -6.87
N ALA A 267 -32.79 40.70 -6.67
CA ALA A 267 -32.39 42.07 -6.35
C ALA A 267 -30.96 42.32 -6.85
N THR A 268 -30.76 43.44 -7.54
CA THR A 268 -29.47 43.92 -8.07
C THR A 268 -28.88 45.01 -7.17
N ALA A 269 -27.56 45.13 -7.13
CA ALA A 269 -26.88 46.30 -6.56
C ALA A 269 -25.52 46.55 -7.27
N THR A 270 -25.34 47.76 -7.79
CA THR A 270 -24.10 48.23 -8.44
C THR A 270 -23.92 49.72 -8.16
N LEU A 271 -22.78 50.11 -7.57
CA LEU A 271 -22.16 51.46 -7.43
C LEU A 271 -21.24 51.43 -6.18
N MET A 272 -20.13 52.17 -6.03
CA MET A 272 -19.01 52.52 -6.93
C MET A 272 -17.99 53.35 -6.12
N LEU A 273 -16.69 53.20 -6.41
CA LEU A 273 -15.57 54.15 -6.12
C LEU A 273 -15.17 54.45 -4.65
N GLY A 274 -13.86 54.33 -4.38
CA GLY A 274 -13.17 54.79 -3.17
C GLY A 274 -11.71 54.27 -3.13
N ALA A 275 -10.72 55.15 -3.18
CA ALA A 275 -9.28 54.81 -3.24
C ALA A 275 -8.73 54.34 -1.85
N THR A 276 -7.53 53.76 -1.66
CA THR A 276 -6.24 53.94 -2.38
C THR A 276 -5.30 52.72 -2.37
N GLY A 277 -4.62 52.50 -3.49
CA GLY A 277 -3.15 52.30 -3.56
C GLY A 277 -2.45 51.18 -2.77
N ALA A 278 -2.28 50.02 -3.41
CA ALA A 278 -1.10 49.16 -3.28
C ALA A 278 -0.78 48.50 -4.64
N GLN A 279 0.49 48.32 -4.98
CA GLN A 279 0.90 47.87 -6.32
C GLN A 279 0.74 46.36 -6.51
N ALA A 280 -0.30 45.95 -7.24
CA ALA A 280 -0.37 44.61 -7.84
C ALA A 280 0.28 44.66 -9.23
N ALA A 281 1.40 43.94 -9.41
CA ALA A 281 2.08 43.87 -10.70
C ALA A 281 1.20 43.12 -11.72
N THR A 282 0.72 43.82 -12.73
CA THR A 282 -0.14 43.25 -13.78
C THR A 282 0.67 42.33 -14.70
N TRP A 283 0.69 41.04 -14.37
CA TRP A 283 1.06 40.01 -15.34
C TRP A 283 0.00 39.96 -16.43
N SER A 284 0.36 40.41 -17.62
CA SER A 284 -0.45 40.23 -18.82
C SER A 284 -0.56 38.74 -19.11
N ALA A 285 -1.75 38.15 -18.93
CA ALA A 285 -2.03 36.80 -19.38
C ALA A 285 -1.94 36.78 -20.91
N SER A 286 -0.83 36.29 -21.44
CA SER A 286 -0.72 35.93 -22.84
C SER A 286 -1.75 34.85 -23.16
N SER A 287 -2.31 34.92 -24.37
CA SER A 287 -3.37 34.00 -24.82
C SER A 287 -2.98 32.54 -24.57
N PRO A 288 -3.91 31.67 -24.12
CA PRO A 288 -3.61 30.27 -23.87
C PRO A 288 -3.26 29.56 -25.19
N ALA A 289 -1.97 29.48 -25.47
CA ALA A 289 -1.45 28.74 -26.62
C ALA A 289 -1.84 27.26 -26.46
N THR A 290 -2.49 26.72 -27.48
CA THR A 290 -2.98 25.34 -27.51
C THR A 290 -1.81 24.37 -27.74
N TRP A 291 -1.10 24.05 -26.67
CA TRP A 291 0.02 23.10 -26.71
C TRP A 291 -0.47 21.66 -26.85
N SER A 292 0.21 20.88 -27.69
CA SER A 292 0.05 19.42 -27.73
C SER A 292 0.90 18.77 -26.64
N ALA A 293 0.38 17.75 -25.97
CA ALA A 293 1.13 16.93 -25.00
C ALA A 293 2.08 15.90 -25.65
N SER A 294 2.10 15.80 -26.98
CA SER A 294 2.95 14.86 -27.74
C SER A 294 4.44 15.12 -27.54
N SER A 295 5.22 14.06 -27.30
CA SER A 295 6.69 14.14 -27.24
C SER A 295 7.27 14.82 -28.49
N PRO A 296 8.19 15.80 -28.33
CA PRO A 296 8.95 16.33 -29.47
C PRO A 296 9.92 15.26 -30.01
N ALA A 297 10.27 15.36 -31.29
CA ALA A 297 11.18 14.43 -31.96
C ALA A 297 12.66 14.52 -31.51
N THR A 298 12.99 15.49 -30.64
CA THR A 298 14.36 15.84 -30.24
C THR A 298 14.48 16.09 -28.73
N SER A 299 13.77 15.32 -27.90
CA SER A 299 13.84 15.42 -26.43
C SER A 299 15.29 15.26 -25.94
N SER A 300 15.76 16.14 -25.04
CA SER A 300 17.13 16.08 -24.51
C SER A 300 17.38 14.86 -23.62
N CYS A 301 16.34 14.35 -22.97
CA CYS A 301 16.32 13.07 -22.27
C CYS A 301 14.97 12.37 -22.49
N SER A 302 14.96 11.06 -22.74
CA SER A 302 13.74 10.24 -22.74
C SER A 302 14.04 8.78 -22.38
N SER A 303 13.03 8.07 -21.88
CA SER A 303 13.19 6.65 -21.54
C SER A 303 11.89 5.85 -21.62
N THR A 304 11.99 4.68 -22.24
CA THR A 304 10.98 3.59 -22.22
C THR A 304 11.21 2.59 -21.08
N ASN A 305 12.33 2.68 -20.37
CA ASN A 305 12.66 1.75 -19.29
C ASN A 305 11.77 2.02 -18.07
N LEU A 306 11.17 0.96 -17.52
CA LEU A 306 10.35 1.04 -16.32
C LEU A 306 11.23 1.40 -15.11
N PHE A 307 10.78 2.35 -14.28
CA PHE A 307 11.56 2.93 -13.17
C PHE A 307 12.88 3.59 -13.61
N ALA A 308 12.99 4.04 -14.87
CA ALA A 308 14.06 4.95 -15.27
C ALA A 308 14.00 6.23 -14.43
N SER A 309 15.12 6.63 -13.85
CA SER A 309 15.20 7.87 -13.08
C SER A 309 16.51 8.60 -13.38
N TRP A 310 16.43 9.93 -13.45
CA TRP A 310 17.55 10.83 -13.67
C TRP A 310 17.30 12.16 -12.96
N THR A 311 18.38 12.86 -12.60
CA THR A 311 18.33 14.17 -11.93
C THR A 311 18.79 15.26 -12.91
N TYR A 312 18.07 16.37 -12.94
CA TYR A 312 18.41 17.59 -13.68
C TYR A 312 18.29 18.79 -12.73
N GLY A 313 19.40 19.50 -12.51
CA GLY A 313 19.45 20.55 -11.50
C GLY A 313 19.12 20.01 -10.10
N SER A 314 18.08 20.56 -9.47
CA SER A 314 17.55 20.13 -8.17
C SER A 314 16.37 19.16 -8.26
N TYR A 315 15.92 18.81 -9.48
CA TYR A 315 14.74 17.98 -9.72
C TYR A 315 15.13 16.57 -10.18
N THR A 316 14.38 15.57 -9.74
CA THR A 316 14.51 14.18 -10.20
C THR A 316 13.26 13.77 -10.98
N PHE A 317 13.46 13.11 -12.10
CA PHE A 317 12.41 12.56 -12.96
C PHE A 317 12.33 11.05 -12.79
N ASN A 318 11.12 10.49 -12.91
CA ASN A 318 10.83 9.10 -12.62
C ASN A 318 9.82 8.51 -13.62
N ASN A 319 10.21 7.48 -14.36
CA ASN A 319 9.30 6.65 -15.19
C ASN A 319 8.69 5.51 -14.37
N ASP A 320 8.12 5.83 -13.21
CA ASP A 320 7.69 4.79 -12.27
C ASP A 320 6.45 4.07 -12.80
N VAL A 321 6.61 2.79 -13.16
CA VAL A 321 5.60 1.95 -13.82
C VAL A 321 5.58 0.57 -13.15
N TRP A 322 4.51 0.29 -12.41
CA TRP A 322 4.33 -0.94 -11.66
C TRP A 322 3.10 -1.72 -12.15
N SER A 323 3.15 -3.05 -12.06
CA SER A 323 1.99 -3.89 -12.35
C SER A 323 1.18 -4.09 -11.06
N PRO A 324 0.06 -3.38 -10.83
CA PRO A 324 -0.58 -3.22 -9.51
C PRO A 324 -1.16 -4.49 -8.91
N CYS A 325 -1.19 -5.60 -9.66
CA CYS A 325 -1.86 -6.84 -9.29
C CYS A 325 -1.10 -8.05 -9.84
N SER A 326 -1.37 -9.22 -9.26
CA SER A 326 -0.90 -10.52 -9.73
C SER A 326 -1.64 -11.03 -10.99
N ASN A 327 -2.06 -10.13 -11.89
CA ASN A 327 -2.62 -10.48 -13.20
C ASN A 327 -2.61 -9.35 -14.23
N VAL A 328 -2.34 -8.09 -13.82
CA VAL A 328 -2.50 -6.92 -14.68
C VAL A 328 -1.13 -6.37 -15.05
N ALA A 329 -0.74 -6.53 -16.32
CA ALA A 329 0.48 -5.92 -16.85
C ALA A 329 0.27 -4.42 -17.04
N ALA A 330 1.29 -3.62 -16.70
CA ALA A 330 1.38 -2.26 -17.22
C ALA A 330 1.62 -2.29 -18.74
N GLY A 331 1.09 -1.30 -19.44
CA GLY A 331 1.34 -1.05 -20.86
C GLY A 331 2.59 -0.20 -21.09
N ALA A 332 2.85 0.13 -22.36
CA ALA A 332 4.02 0.91 -22.73
C ALA A 332 3.96 2.32 -22.13
N GLN A 333 5.11 2.83 -21.66
CA GLN A 333 5.22 4.21 -21.20
C GLN A 333 6.60 4.80 -21.51
N THR A 334 6.61 5.94 -22.19
CA THR A 334 7.80 6.72 -22.51
C THR A 334 7.69 8.07 -21.82
N ILE A 335 8.52 8.30 -20.81
CA ILE A 335 8.73 9.64 -20.23
C ILE A 335 9.78 10.39 -21.05
N TRP A 336 9.64 11.71 -21.15
CA TRP A 336 10.58 12.60 -21.83
C TRP A 336 10.71 13.93 -21.07
N ALA A 337 11.88 14.55 -21.19
CA ALA A 337 12.14 15.92 -20.73
C ALA A 337 12.96 16.68 -21.77
N ASN A 338 12.67 17.97 -21.91
CA ASN A 338 13.46 18.92 -22.68
C ASN A 338 14.34 19.75 -21.74
N THR A 339 13.78 20.14 -20.59
CA THR A 339 14.43 20.87 -19.48
C THR A 339 13.88 20.37 -18.13
N ASP A 340 14.39 20.89 -17.02
CA ASP A 340 13.78 20.81 -15.68
C ASP A 340 12.35 21.34 -15.61
N HIS A 341 11.98 22.26 -16.52
CA HIS A 341 10.67 22.93 -16.54
C HIS A 341 9.80 22.57 -17.75
N ASP A 342 10.15 21.54 -18.53
CA ASP A 342 9.37 21.06 -19.67
C ASP A 342 9.54 19.54 -19.86
N TRP A 343 8.53 18.78 -19.43
CA TRP A 343 8.53 17.32 -19.49
C TRP A 343 7.14 16.76 -19.79
N GLY A 344 7.09 15.48 -20.12
CA GLY A 344 5.85 14.77 -20.30
C GLY A 344 6.02 13.27 -20.43
N VAL A 345 4.93 12.60 -20.74
CA VAL A 345 4.84 11.16 -20.82
C VAL A 345 3.78 10.74 -21.83
N THR A 346 4.14 9.84 -22.73
CA THR A 346 3.18 9.11 -23.57
C THR A 346 3.01 7.71 -22.96
N SER A 347 1.77 7.33 -22.66
CA SER A 347 1.47 6.10 -21.92
C SER A 347 0.26 5.38 -22.52
N ASP A 348 0.37 4.07 -22.71
CA ASP A 348 -0.66 3.20 -23.29
C ASP A 348 -1.09 2.14 -22.27
N GLN A 349 -1.62 2.58 -21.13
CA GLN A 349 -2.00 1.70 -20.02
C GLN A 349 -3.33 0.99 -20.33
N PRO A 350 -3.40 -0.35 -20.20
CA PRO A 350 -4.58 -1.12 -20.60
C PRO A 350 -5.76 -0.85 -19.66
N ASP A 351 -6.97 -0.79 -20.23
CA ASP A 351 -8.19 -0.45 -19.49
C ASP A 351 -8.60 -1.55 -18.50
N THR A 352 -8.07 -1.42 -17.29
CA THR A 352 -8.05 -2.45 -16.24
C THR A 352 -7.90 -1.77 -14.88
N SER A 353 -8.38 -2.39 -13.80
CA SER A 353 -8.35 -1.81 -12.46
C SER A 353 -6.93 -1.57 -11.90
N GLY A 354 -6.81 -0.53 -11.08
CA GLY A 354 -5.58 -0.16 -10.36
C GLY A 354 -4.62 0.72 -11.16
N ILE A 355 -3.98 1.67 -10.48
CA ILE A 355 -2.95 2.57 -11.05
C ILE A 355 -1.77 1.74 -11.55
N LYS A 356 -1.30 2.00 -12.77
CA LYS A 356 -0.16 1.33 -13.41
C LYS A 356 1.15 2.09 -13.27
N SER A 357 1.08 3.40 -13.11
CA SER A 357 2.25 4.26 -13.15
C SER A 357 1.99 5.62 -12.51
N TYR A 358 3.06 6.20 -11.99
CA TYR A 358 3.14 7.60 -11.58
C TYR A 358 4.41 8.23 -12.20
N PRO A 359 4.44 8.45 -13.52
CA PRO A 359 5.42 9.34 -14.14
C PRO A 359 5.38 10.70 -13.46
N HIS A 360 6.49 11.13 -12.88
CA HIS A 360 6.55 12.35 -12.07
C HIS A 360 7.91 13.07 -12.14
N ILE A 361 7.86 14.35 -11.78
CA ILE A 361 9.01 15.18 -11.38
C ILE A 361 8.96 15.37 -9.85
N GLY A 362 10.12 15.41 -9.19
CA GLY A 362 10.22 15.48 -7.73
C GLY A 362 11.36 16.37 -7.25
N TYR A 363 11.13 17.04 -6.12
CA TYR A 363 12.09 17.86 -5.39
C TYR A 363 12.08 17.42 -3.91
N SER A 364 13.21 17.55 -3.21
CA SER A 364 13.33 17.07 -1.81
C SER A 364 13.72 18.20 -0.85
N PRO A 365 12.74 18.92 -0.25
CA PRO A 365 13.03 20.07 0.62
C PRO A 365 13.85 19.72 1.86
N ASN A 366 13.61 18.53 2.45
CA ASN A 366 14.23 18.04 3.69
C ASN A 366 14.15 19.01 4.89
N LYS A 367 13.14 19.90 4.90
CA LYS A 367 12.84 20.88 5.96
C LYS A 367 11.62 20.43 6.78
N THR A 368 11.45 20.92 8.00
CA THR A 368 10.23 20.69 8.80
C THR A 368 9.19 21.79 8.59
N ILE A 369 7.93 21.50 8.95
CA ILE A 369 6.82 22.47 8.83
C ILE A 369 7.09 23.77 9.60
N SER A 370 7.81 23.71 10.74
CA SER A 370 8.17 24.91 11.52
C SER A 370 9.42 25.63 11.03
N SER A 371 10.30 24.97 10.25
CA SER A 371 11.49 25.61 9.68
C SER A 371 11.25 26.31 8.34
N LEU A 372 10.02 26.25 7.81
CA LEU A 372 9.62 26.87 6.54
C LEU A 372 8.81 28.14 6.77
N SER A 373 9.22 29.25 6.18
CA SER A 373 8.35 30.41 5.94
C SER A 373 7.40 30.11 4.78
N THR A 374 7.94 29.56 3.68
CA THR A 374 7.26 29.36 2.40
C THR A 374 7.58 27.97 1.83
N LEU A 375 6.55 27.22 1.45
CA LEU A 375 6.70 26.07 0.53
C LEU A 375 5.61 26.13 -0.53
N THR A 376 5.94 26.69 -1.69
CA THR A 376 5.03 26.84 -2.83
C THR A 376 5.51 26.03 -4.03
N ALA A 377 4.57 25.55 -4.84
CA ALA A 377 4.82 24.84 -6.08
C ALA A 377 3.94 25.42 -7.21
N VAL A 378 4.53 25.73 -8.37
CA VAL A 378 3.84 26.17 -9.59
C VAL A 378 3.74 25.00 -10.56
N VAL A 379 2.65 24.89 -11.33
CA VAL A 379 2.58 23.95 -12.45
C VAL A 379 1.60 24.38 -13.56
N SER A 380 1.96 24.05 -14.80
CA SER A 380 1.15 24.22 -16.02
C SER A 380 1.10 22.91 -16.81
N ALA A 381 0.07 22.09 -16.61
CA ALA A 381 -0.08 20.79 -17.27
C ALA A 381 -0.93 20.84 -18.56
N THR A 382 -0.92 19.73 -19.28
CA THR A 382 -1.80 19.41 -20.40
C THR A 382 -2.17 17.93 -20.29
N THR A 383 -3.46 17.65 -20.11
CA THR A 383 -4.00 16.30 -19.86
C THR A 383 -4.97 15.88 -20.98
N PRO A 384 -5.10 14.58 -21.29
CA PRO A 384 -5.99 14.08 -22.32
C PRO A 384 -7.46 14.10 -21.85
N SER A 385 -8.42 14.18 -22.76
CA SER A 385 -9.86 14.22 -22.42
C SER A 385 -10.48 12.86 -22.06
N SER A 386 -9.73 11.76 -22.17
CA SER A 386 -10.19 10.37 -22.03
C SER A 386 -9.27 9.54 -21.11
N GLY A 387 -9.60 8.26 -20.92
CA GLY A 387 -8.86 7.33 -20.05
C GLY A 387 -9.34 7.32 -18.59
N ALA A 388 -8.50 6.78 -17.69
CA ALA A 388 -8.69 6.82 -16.25
C ALA A 388 -7.39 7.24 -15.57
N TRP A 389 -7.32 8.47 -15.10
CA TRP A 389 -6.10 9.07 -14.55
C TRP A 389 -6.42 10.28 -13.65
N GLU A 390 -5.39 10.72 -12.93
CA GLU A 390 -5.35 11.94 -12.14
C GLU A 390 -4.02 12.67 -12.32
N SER A 391 -4.06 13.99 -12.20
CA SER A 391 -2.95 14.93 -12.27
C SER A 391 -2.81 15.53 -10.88
N THR A 392 -1.73 15.20 -10.17
CA THR A 392 -1.63 15.39 -8.72
C THR A 392 -0.23 15.73 -8.27
N PHE A 393 -0.13 16.56 -7.23
CA PHE A 393 1.04 16.54 -6.36
C PHE A 393 1.00 15.33 -5.44
N ASP A 394 2.16 14.80 -5.07
CA ASP A 394 2.33 13.83 -3.98
C ASP A 394 3.43 14.34 -3.03
N ILE A 395 3.09 14.56 -1.77
CA ILE A 395 3.98 15.16 -0.78
C ILE A 395 4.22 14.17 0.36
N TRP A 396 5.49 13.84 0.56
CA TRP A 396 5.94 12.84 1.51
C TRP A 396 6.49 13.49 2.79
N ALA A 397 6.00 13.05 3.94
CA ALA A 397 6.39 13.62 5.23
C ALA A 397 6.56 12.57 6.34
N GLY A 398 7.34 12.94 7.37
CA GLY A 398 7.53 12.15 8.59
C GLY A 398 8.24 10.82 8.33
N SER A 399 9.36 10.84 7.59
CA SER A 399 10.04 9.64 7.09
C SER A 399 9.12 8.74 6.23
N LYS A 400 8.42 9.38 5.29
CA LYS A 400 7.39 8.80 4.41
C LYS A 400 6.22 8.09 5.14
N ALA A 401 5.98 8.39 6.42
CA ALA A 401 4.84 7.86 7.17
C ALA A 401 3.50 8.53 6.81
N HIS A 402 3.57 9.72 6.20
CA HIS A 402 2.43 10.50 5.73
C HIS A 402 2.65 10.88 4.26
N GLU A 403 1.55 10.86 3.52
CA GLU A 403 1.46 10.91 2.06
C GLU A 403 0.27 11.83 1.73
N ILE A 404 0.54 13.00 1.17
CA ILE A 404 -0.44 14.07 0.98
C ILE A 404 -0.60 14.32 -0.52
N MET A 405 -1.73 13.90 -1.08
CA MET A 405 -2.00 14.00 -2.51
C MET A 405 -2.90 15.19 -2.79
N LEU A 406 -2.55 16.05 -3.75
CA LEU A 406 -3.33 17.24 -4.12
C LEU A 406 -3.78 17.13 -5.58
N TRP A 407 -4.97 16.55 -5.80
CA TRP A 407 -5.51 16.26 -7.13
C TRP A 407 -6.03 17.55 -7.80
N LEU A 408 -5.39 17.98 -8.89
CA LEU A 408 -5.70 19.21 -9.59
C LEU A 408 -6.73 19.00 -10.72
N ASN A 409 -6.50 18.00 -11.55
CA ASN A 409 -7.38 17.55 -12.63
C ASN A 409 -7.37 16.02 -12.68
N TYR A 410 -8.47 15.39 -13.06
CA TYR A 410 -8.67 13.93 -12.95
C TYR A 410 -9.95 13.49 -13.65
N THR A 411 -10.07 12.22 -14.02
CA THR A 411 -11.26 11.70 -14.73
C THR A 411 -12.44 11.35 -13.81
N GLY A 412 -12.19 11.18 -12.50
CA GLY A 412 -13.22 10.97 -11.47
C GLY A 412 -13.99 12.24 -11.08
N THR A 413 -14.73 12.20 -9.97
CA THR A 413 -15.49 13.35 -9.42
C THR A 413 -14.95 13.79 -8.07
N SER A 414 -15.10 15.09 -7.75
CA SER A 414 -14.70 15.67 -6.46
C SER A 414 -15.49 15.11 -5.27
N ALA A 415 -16.58 14.38 -5.53
CA ALA A 415 -17.36 13.63 -4.55
C ALA A 415 -16.85 12.19 -4.34
N GLY A 416 -15.69 11.82 -4.88
CA GLY A 416 -15.06 10.51 -4.65
C GLY A 416 -15.64 9.36 -5.49
N CYS A 417 -16.48 9.68 -6.49
CA CYS A 417 -17.01 8.72 -7.47
C CYS A 417 -16.19 8.75 -8.78
N GLY A 418 -16.49 7.84 -9.71
CA GLY A 418 -15.91 7.81 -11.06
C GLY A 418 -14.98 6.62 -11.31
N ASN A 419 -14.18 6.68 -12.38
CA ASN A 419 -13.25 5.62 -12.74
C ASN A 419 -12.01 5.59 -11.81
N VAL A 420 -11.35 6.74 -11.58
CA VAL A 420 -10.41 6.96 -10.48
C VAL A 420 -11.13 7.47 -9.22
N LYS A 421 -10.64 7.10 -8.03
CA LYS A 421 -11.22 7.46 -6.72
C LYS A 421 -10.11 7.51 -5.65
N PRO A 422 -10.15 8.45 -4.68
CA PRO A 422 -9.08 8.61 -3.70
C PRO A 422 -9.00 7.46 -2.69
N ILE A 423 -7.82 7.29 -2.09
CA ILE A 423 -7.58 6.30 -1.03
C ILE A 423 -8.35 6.73 0.24
N SER A 424 -9.44 6.02 0.53
CA SER A 424 -10.36 6.32 1.63
C SER A 424 -10.61 5.11 2.55
N TYR A 425 -10.87 5.36 3.84
CA TYR A 425 -11.45 4.35 4.74
C TYR A 425 -12.97 4.19 4.57
N ASN A 426 -13.66 5.27 4.18
CA ASN A 426 -15.13 5.34 4.15
C ASN A 426 -15.65 5.34 2.71
N TRP A 427 -16.66 4.52 2.45
CA TRP A 427 -17.21 4.27 1.11
C TRP A 427 -18.75 4.14 1.16
N THR A 428 -19.43 4.58 0.10
CA THR A 428 -20.88 4.34 -0.08
C THR A 428 -21.16 2.91 -0.52
N SER A 429 -22.44 2.50 -0.50
CA SER A 429 -22.91 1.25 -1.13
C SER A 429 -22.48 1.12 -2.59
N ASP A 430 -22.42 2.26 -3.28
CA ASP A 430 -22.23 2.38 -4.72
C ASP A 430 -20.73 2.53 -5.08
N GLY A 431 -19.85 2.42 -4.07
CA GLY A 431 -18.40 2.43 -4.24
C GLY A 431 -17.77 3.80 -4.43
N CYS A 432 -18.45 4.90 -4.07
CA CYS A 432 -17.83 6.23 -3.99
C CYS A 432 -17.11 6.40 -2.65
N ALA A 433 -15.95 7.07 -2.64
CA ALA A 433 -15.29 7.47 -1.40
C ALA A 433 -16.12 8.55 -0.69
N ILE A 434 -16.23 8.49 0.64
CA ILE A 434 -16.92 9.50 1.45
C ILE A 434 -15.87 10.49 2.00
N PRO A 435 -15.99 11.80 1.73
CA PRO A 435 -15.05 12.80 2.25
C PRO A 435 -15.18 12.93 3.77
N LEU A 436 -14.05 13.15 4.44
CA LEU A 436 -14.00 13.41 5.88
C LEU A 436 -14.21 14.89 6.20
N HIS A 437 -13.75 15.78 5.32
CA HIS A 437 -14.06 17.21 5.32
C HIS A 437 -14.42 17.64 3.89
N SER A 438 -15.45 18.44 3.72
CA SER A 438 -15.92 18.91 2.39
C SER A 438 -15.81 20.42 2.27
N ASN A 439 -15.61 20.90 1.04
CA ASN A 439 -15.53 22.33 0.69
C ASN A 439 -14.50 23.13 1.51
N VAL A 440 -13.35 22.53 1.81
CA VAL A 440 -12.25 23.16 2.55
C VAL A 440 -11.51 24.14 1.64
N SER A 441 -11.49 25.43 1.99
CA SER A 441 -10.78 26.46 1.21
C SER A 441 -9.30 26.55 1.61
N LEU A 442 -8.39 26.21 0.69
CA LEU A 442 -6.93 26.27 0.87
C LEU A 442 -6.25 26.67 -0.44
N SER A 443 -5.21 27.52 -0.36
CA SER A 443 -4.35 27.89 -1.51
C SER A 443 -5.12 28.35 -2.77
N GLY A 444 -6.15 29.19 -2.62
CA GLY A 444 -6.95 29.67 -3.75
C GLY A 444 -7.80 28.60 -4.46
N GLY A 445 -7.98 27.44 -3.82
CA GLY A 445 -8.87 26.37 -4.26
C GLY A 445 -9.80 25.91 -3.14
N THR A 446 -10.86 25.22 -3.54
CA THR A 446 -11.78 24.53 -2.64
C THR A 446 -11.61 23.03 -2.83
N TRP A 447 -11.58 22.27 -1.74
CA TRP A 447 -11.12 20.87 -1.72
C TRP A 447 -12.03 19.97 -0.88
N ASN A 448 -12.26 18.75 -1.35
CA ASN A 448 -12.83 17.68 -0.54
C ASN A 448 -11.69 16.76 -0.07
N VAL A 449 -11.66 16.47 1.23
CA VAL A 449 -10.53 15.82 1.91
C VAL A 449 -10.90 14.38 2.27
N TYR A 450 -10.13 13.45 1.74
CA TYR A 450 -10.27 12.01 1.94
C TYR A 450 -9.08 11.49 2.75
N VAL A 451 -9.32 10.50 3.60
CA VAL A 451 -8.28 9.93 4.46
C VAL A 451 -8.34 8.41 4.41
N GLY A 452 -7.18 7.78 4.18
CA GLY A 452 -7.03 6.35 4.05
C GLY A 452 -5.62 5.87 4.36
N SER A 453 -5.23 4.72 3.80
CA SER A 453 -3.87 4.17 3.89
C SER A 453 -3.64 3.17 2.76
N ASN A 454 -2.48 3.27 2.09
CA ASN A 454 -1.97 2.25 1.16
C ASN A 454 -1.39 1.00 1.87
N GLY A 455 -1.65 0.85 3.18
CA GLY A 455 -1.20 -0.26 4.02
C GLY A 455 0.12 -0.02 4.76
N SER A 456 0.98 0.85 4.21
CA SER A 456 2.25 1.28 4.80
C SER A 456 2.12 2.63 5.53
N ASN A 457 1.52 3.62 4.86
CA ASN A 457 1.55 5.04 5.23
C ASN A 457 0.12 5.57 5.40
N MET A 458 -0.03 6.76 6.00
CA MET A 458 -1.31 7.46 6.05
C MET A 458 -1.47 8.38 4.83
N VAL A 459 -2.55 8.20 4.08
CA VAL A 459 -2.83 8.98 2.85
C VAL A 459 -3.91 10.02 3.13
N TYR A 460 -3.66 11.25 2.69
CA TYR A 460 -4.56 12.40 2.78
C TYR A 460 -4.75 12.99 1.38
N SER A 461 -5.84 12.63 0.69
CA SER A 461 -6.10 13.08 -0.68
C SER A 461 -7.04 14.29 -0.67
N PHE A 462 -6.57 15.42 -1.19
CA PHE A 462 -7.35 16.65 -1.39
C PHE A 462 -7.79 16.70 -2.86
N LEU A 463 -9.09 16.54 -3.11
CA LEU A 463 -9.66 16.65 -4.46
C LEU A 463 -10.19 18.06 -4.68
N ARG A 464 -9.58 18.80 -5.62
CA ARG A 464 -10.04 20.15 -5.97
C ARG A 464 -11.45 20.06 -6.55
N THR A 465 -12.39 20.86 -6.03
CA THR A 465 -13.80 20.80 -6.46
C THR A 465 -13.98 21.36 -7.86
N THR A 466 -13.21 22.39 -8.21
CA THR A 466 -13.07 22.94 -9.56
C THR A 466 -11.70 22.51 -10.11
N LYS A 467 -11.71 21.64 -11.12
CA LYS A 467 -10.48 21.09 -11.72
C LYS A 467 -9.68 22.16 -12.45
N THR A 468 -8.35 22.03 -12.48
CA THR A 468 -7.46 22.87 -13.30
C THR A 468 -6.15 22.14 -13.60
N ASP A 469 -5.57 22.36 -14.77
CA ASP A 469 -4.21 21.95 -15.11
C ASP A 469 -3.17 23.05 -14.78
N ASN A 470 -3.61 24.27 -14.46
CA ASN A 470 -2.75 25.44 -14.24
C ASN A 470 -3.03 26.07 -12.87
N THR A 471 -2.03 26.13 -11.99
CA THR A 471 -2.16 26.71 -10.64
C THR A 471 -0.79 26.92 -9.98
N THR A 472 -0.74 27.84 -9.01
CA THR A 472 0.22 27.78 -7.90
C THR A 472 -0.45 27.09 -6.70
N ILE A 473 0.32 26.36 -5.90
CA ILE A 473 -0.10 25.71 -4.65
C ILE A 473 0.85 26.11 -3.52
N ASP A 474 0.30 26.67 -2.44
CA ASP A 474 0.95 26.74 -1.14
C ASP A 474 0.83 25.38 -0.46
N VAL A 475 1.86 24.55 -0.61
CA VAL A 475 1.96 23.21 0.00
C VAL A 475 2.01 23.33 1.52
N LEU A 476 2.64 24.39 2.04
CA LEU A 476 2.77 24.62 3.47
C LEU A 476 1.41 24.85 4.14
N ALA A 477 0.44 25.45 3.45
CA ALA A 477 -0.94 25.58 3.94
C ALA A 477 -1.61 24.22 4.19
N PHE A 478 -1.46 23.24 3.28
CA PHE A 478 -2.02 21.88 3.46
C PHE A 478 -1.34 21.16 4.64
N MET A 479 -0.01 21.30 4.76
CA MET A 479 0.74 20.72 5.89
C MET A 479 0.37 21.38 7.23
N LYS A 480 0.18 22.71 7.26
CA LYS A 480 -0.30 23.45 8.44
C LYS A 480 -1.76 23.10 8.80
N TYR A 481 -2.63 22.86 7.82
CA TYR A 481 -4.02 22.40 8.01
C TYR A 481 -4.09 20.97 8.59
N LEU A 482 -3.31 20.02 8.05
CA LEU A 482 -3.28 18.66 8.61
C LEU A 482 -2.66 18.63 10.02
N LYS A 483 -1.69 19.51 10.30
CA LYS A 483 -1.10 19.71 11.62
C LYS A 483 -2.08 20.33 12.62
N SER A 484 -2.90 21.32 12.23
CA SER A 484 -3.92 21.90 13.12
C SER A 484 -5.07 20.93 13.44
N LEU A 485 -5.37 19.99 12.54
CA LEU A 485 -6.26 18.86 12.79
C LEU A 485 -5.59 17.68 13.53
N ASN A 486 -4.35 17.85 14.02
CA ASN A 486 -3.59 16.87 14.80
C ASN A 486 -3.38 15.51 14.06
N TYR A 487 -3.31 15.50 12.72
CA TYR A 487 -2.95 14.28 11.97
C TYR A 487 -1.45 13.93 12.08
N PHE A 488 -0.62 14.94 12.28
CA PHE A 488 0.81 14.83 12.60
C PHE A 488 1.30 16.08 13.34
N ASP A 489 2.42 15.95 14.06
CA ASP A 489 3.10 17.06 14.75
C ASP A 489 4.00 17.86 13.77
N ASP A 490 5.14 18.40 14.23
CA ASP A 490 6.14 18.99 13.33
C ASP A 490 6.95 17.90 12.60
N VAL A 491 6.50 17.52 11.41
CA VAL A 491 7.17 16.53 10.56
C VAL A 491 8.11 17.18 9.55
N MET A 492 9.17 16.47 9.20
CA MET A 492 10.03 16.78 8.04
C MET A 492 9.30 16.41 6.75
N ILE A 493 9.28 17.31 5.79
CA ILE A 493 8.83 17.10 4.41
C ILE A 493 10.06 16.61 3.62
N SER A 494 10.06 15.34 3.24
CA SER A 494 11.20 14.74 2.53
C SER A 494 11.12 14.93 1.02
N ASP A 495 9.91 14.95 0.45
CA ASP A 495 9.70 14.99 -0.99
C ASP A 495 8.42 15.79 -1.32
N VAL A 496 8.47 16.57 -2.40
CA VAL A 496 7.33 17.21 -3.06
C VAL A 496 7.41 16.81 -4.53
N GLN A 497 6.49 15.97 -4.96
CA GLN A 497 6.42 15.41 -6.31
C GLN A 497 5.19 15.93 -7.03
N TYR A 498 5.22 15.88 -8.36
CA TYR A 498 4.07 16.13 -9.21
C TYR A 498 4.11 15.25 -10.45
N GLY A 499 2.97 14.69 -10.82
CA GLY A 499 2.87 13.79 -11.96
C GLY A 499 1.45 13.35 -12.24
N PHE A 500 1.34 12.23 -12.94
CA PHE A 500 0.06 11.69 -13.39
C PHE A 500 -0.07 10.25 -12.90
N GLU A 501 -1.02 9.94 -12.00
CA GLU A 501 -1.32 8.53 -11.69
C GLU A 501 -2.25 7.98 -12.78
N ILE A 502 -1.76 7.00 -13.56
CA ILE A 502 -2.46 6.49 -14.74
C ILE A 502 -3.00 5.10 -14.46
N THR A 503 -4.32 4.96 -14.38
CA THR A 503 -5.01 3.65 -14.31
C THR A 503 -5.26 3.08 -15.72
N SER A 504 -5.65 3.93 -16.68
CA SER A 504 -5.96 3.55 -18.06
C SER A 504 -5.67 4.71 -19.02
N SER A 505 -5.02 4.40 -20.13
CA SER A 505 -4.72 5.37 -21.20
C SER A 505 -4.61 4.67 -22.57
N SER A 506 -5.44 3.65 -22.78
CA SER A 506 -5.47 2.80 -23.96
C SER A 506 -5.61 3.60 -25.27
N GLY A 507 -4.77 3.28 -26.24
CA GLY A 507 -4.61 4.05 -27.48
C GLY A 507 -3.47 5.08 -27.43
N GLY A 508 -2.62 5.04 -26.39
CA GLY A 508 -1.43 5.89 -26.27
C GLY A 508 -1.73 7.37 -25.98
N LEU A 509 -2.35 7.67 -24.84
CA LEU A 509 -2.56 9.07 -24.43
C LEU A 509 -1.23 9.74 -24.00
N SER A 510 -1.14 11.05 -24.23
CA SER A 510 0.01 11.85 -23.81
C SER A 510 -0.38 12.91 -22.78
N PHE A 511 0.51 13.11 -21.82
CA PHE A 511 0.42 14.07 -20.73
C PHE A 511 1.69 14.92 -20.73
N ALA A 512 1.59 16.21 -20.43
CA ALA A 512 2.75 17.09 -20.32
C ALA A 512 2.62 18.05 -19.13
N ALA A 513 3.75 18.49 -18.60
CA ALA A 513 3.82 19.51 -17.55
C ALA A 513 4.99 20.47 -17.81
N LYS A 514 4.67 21.76 -17.85
CA LYS A 514 5.62 22.86 -17.95
C LYS A 514 5.61 23.70 -16.67
N ASN A 515 6.64 24.52 -16.51
CA ASN A 515 6.77 25.51 -15.43
C ASN A 515 6.72 24.89 -14.01
N PHE A 516 7.05 23.61 -13.85
CA PHE A 516 7.15 23.01 -12.52
C PHE A 516 8.29 23.65 -11.75
N ALA A 517 7.97 24.43 -10.72
CA ALA A 517 8.95 25.16 -9.93
C ALA A 517 8.54 25.17 -8.46
N ILE A 518 9.50 24.95 -7.56
CA ILE A 518 9.28 24.97 -6.10
C ILE A 518 10.13 26.04 -5.44
N THR A 519 9.50 26.83 -4.57
CA THR A 519 10.16 27.75 -3.63
C THR A 519 10.03 27.17 -2.23
N ALA A 520 11.15 26.97 -1.54
CA ALA A 520 11.24 26.27 -0.25
C ALA A 520 12.15 27.03 0.72
N GLU A 521 11.63 28.09 1.33
CA GLU A 521 12.33 29.02 2.24
C GLU A 521 12.13 28.63 3.70
#